data_AF-A0AAN1LS12-F1
#
_entry.id   AF-A0AAN1LS12-F1
#
_cell.length_a   1.000
_cell.length_b   1.000
_cell.length_c   1.000
_cell.angle_alpha   90.00
_cell.angle_beta   90.00
_cell.angle_gamma   90.00
#
_symmetry.space_group_name_H-M   'P 1'
#
loop_
_entity.id
_entity.type
_entity.pdbx_description
1 polymer ?
#
loop_
_entity_poly.entity_id
_entity_poly.type
_entity_poly.pdbx_seq_one_letter_code
_entity_poly.pdbx_strand_id
1 'polypeptide(L)'
;MTVEVTDGGGPTRPLPANPSVTARGGRGLNIITSLAEDWGVRDDIGEVTVWALLPPDDDFAHRVTIPSDISPDLGAGLASGLRPSLDANLETNLGANLGPHIEAGLDPSLGTSLEANLGTNLGSNLGSNIEANIDPDFDRELDFADLDELA
;
A
#
# COMPACT_ATOMS: atom_id res chain seq x y z
N MET A 1 9.71 24.30 32.40
CA MET A 1 9.63 25.07 31.15
C MET A 1 8.40 25.96 31.19
N THR A 2 8.44 27.18 30.63
CA THR A 2 7.25 28.06 30.56
C THR A 2 6.59 27.98 29.18
N VAL A 3 5.27 27.82 29.16
CA VAL A 3 4.43 27.86 27.96
C VAL A 3 3.47 29.03 28.06
N GLU A 4 3.31 29.79 26.98
CA GLU A 4 2.48 31.00 26.95
C GLU A 4 1.60 31.02 25.70
N VAL A 5 0.35 31.45 25.85
CA VAL A 5 -0.61 31.63 24.76
C VAL A 5 -1.26 33.00 24.92
N THR A 6 -1.10 33.84 23.90
CA THR A 6 -1.64 35.20 23.84
C THR A 6 -2.80 35.25 22.85
N ASP A 7 -3.93 35.80 23.28
CA ASP A 7 -5.12 36.05 22.47
C ASP A 7 -5.35 37.56 22.31
N GLY A 8 -5.84 37.96 21.13
CA GLY A 8 -5.99 39.35 20.66
C GLY A 8 -7.09 40.18 21.33
N GLY A 9 -7.41 39.87 22.58
CA GLY A 9 -8.30 40.65 23.43
C GLY A 9 -9.78 40.50 23.07
N GLY A 10 -10.40 39.41 23.55
CA GLY A 10 -11.86 39.27 23.59
C GLY A 10 -12.50 39.87 24.85
N PRO A 11 -13.84 40.04 24.88
CA PRO A 11 -14.55 40.56 26.07
C PRO A 11 -14.49 39.61 27.28
N THR A 12 -14.07 38.37 27.07
CA THR A 12 -14.04 37.32 28.09
C THR A 12 -12.65 37.17 28.68
N ARG A 13 -12.57 37.28 30.01
CA ARG A 13 -11.35 36.98 30.75
C ARG A 13 -11.28 35.48 31.08
N PRO A 14 -10.13 34.81 30.87
CA PRO A 14 -9.95 33.42 31.26
C PRO A 14 -10.09 33.28 32.78
N LEU A 15 -11.08 32.51 33.21
CA LEU A 15 -11.31 32.17 34.62
C LEU A 15 -11.57 30.66 34.74
N PRO A 16 -11.00 29.98 35.76
CA PRO A 16 -11.34 28.59 36.04
C PRO A 16 -12.85 28.42 36.17
N ALA A 17 -13.40 27.44 35.47
CA ALA A 17 -14.81 27.13 35.48
C ALA A 17 -15.01 25.69 35.95
N ASN A 18 -16.18 25.37 36.50
CA ASN A 18 -16.59 23.99 36.80
C ASN A 18 -17.64 23.52 35.80
N PRO A 19 -17.25 23.23 34.53
CA PRO A 19 -18.20 22.79 33.52
C PRO A 19 -18.71 21.38 33.81
N SER A 20 -19.94 21.09 33.39
CA SER A 20 -20.51 19.74 33.46
C SER A 20 -19.74 18.75 32.55
N VAL A 21 -19.92 17.46 32.80
CA VAL A 21 -19.31 16.38 32.00
C VAL A 21 -19.69 16.50 30.51
N THR A 22 -20.91 16.94 30.22
CA THR A 22 -21.43 17.10 28.84
C THR A 22 -21.10 18.46 28.20
N ALA A 23 -20.49 19.38 28.94
CA ALA A 23 -20.16 20.70 28.41
C ALA A 23 -19.13 20.60 27.28
N ARG A 24 -19.33 21.38 26.21
CA ARG A 24 -18.41 21.41 25.06
C ARG A 24 -17.09 22.13 25.34
N GLY A 25 -17.00 22.92 26.41
CA GLY A 25 -15.80 23.71 26.76
C GLY A 25 -15.71 24.05 28.25
N GLY A 26 -14.74 24.90 28.60
CA GLY A 26 -14.53 25.43 29.96
C GLY A 26 -13.59 24.62 30.87
N ARG A 27 -12.95 23.57 30.36
CA ARG A 27 -12.03 22.71 31.14
C ARG A 27 -10.56 23.13 31.07
N GLY A 28 -10.21 24.00 30.11
CA GLY A 28 -8.82 24.33 29.80
C GLY A 28 -8.02 24.79 31.02
N LEU A 29 -8.53 25.74 31.80
CA LEU A 29 -7.81 26.26 32.97
C LEU A 29 -7.74 25.27 34.15
N ASN A 30 -8.70 24.35 34.29
CA ASN A 30 -8.62 23.28 35.28
C ASN A 30 -7.54 22.26 34.91
N ILE A 31 -7.39 21.98 33.62
CA ILE A 31 -6.31 21.16 33.11
C ILE A 31 -4.97 21.82 33.44
N ILE A 32 -4.80 23.11 33.12
CA ILE A 32 -3.58 23.86 33.46
C ILE A 32 -3.31 23.83 34.97
N THR A 33 -4.33 24.03 35.81
CA THR A 33 -4.22 23.94 37.28
C THR A 33 -3.69 22.58 37.75
N SER A 34 -4.00 21.50 37.05
CA SER A 34 -3.56 20.15 37.41
C SER A 34 -2.17 19.76 36.86
N LEU A 35 -1.66 20.53 35.90
CA LEU A 35 -0.46 20.17 35.13
C LEU A 35 0.72 21.10 35.41
N ALA A 36 0.45 22.36 35.71
CA ALA A 36 1.48 23.36 35.93
C ALA A 36 1.87 23.41 37.41
N GLU A 37 3.16 23.62 37.68
CA GLU A 37 3.64 24.01 39.01
C GLU A 37 3.05 25.36 39.41
N ASP A 38 2.98 26.28 38.44
CA ASP A 38 2.39 27.59 38.60
C ASP A 38 1.82 28.07 37.27
N TRP A 39 0.78 28.87 37.31
CA TRP A 39 0.18 29.44 36.10
C TRP A 39 -0.60 30.71 36.42
N GLY A 40 -0.81 31.54 35.41
CA GLY A 40 -1.58 32.77 35.59
C GLY A 40 -2.08 33.36 34.29
N VAL A 41 -2.84 34.45 34.45
CA VAL A 41 -3.36 35.27 33.36
C VAL A 41 -2.74 36.66 33.47
N ARG A 42 -2.11 37.12 32.39
CA ARG A 42 -1.59 38.47 32.23
C ARG A 42 -2.47 39.23 31.25
N ASP A 43 -2.90 40.41 31.64
CA ASP A 43 -3.77 41.29 30.87
C ASP A 43 -2.97 42.51 30.45
N ASP A 44 -2.90 42.76 29.14
CA ASP A 44 -2.28 43.94 28.54
C ASP A 44 -3.29 44.62 27.59
N ILE A 45 -2.93 45.78 27.03
CA ILE A 45 -3.83 46.59 26.21
C ILE A 45 -4.23 45.81 24.94
N GLY A 46 -5.44 45.23 24.97
CA GLY A 46 -6.00 44.49 23.85
C GLY A 46 -5.44 43.06 23.72
N GLU A 47 -4.70 42.55 24.69
CA GLU A 47 -4.10 41.22 24.64
C GLU A 47 -4.24 40.52 26.00
N VAL A 48 -4.56 39.23 25.98
CA VAL A 48 -4.62 38.40 27.18
C VAL A 48 -3.71 37.20 27.01
N THR A 49 -2.76 37.03 27.92
CA THR A 49 -1.81 35.92 27.90
C THR A 49 -2.06 34.97 29.07
N VAL A 50 -2.27 33.69 28.78
CA VAL A 50 -2.22 32.63 29.78
C VAL A 50 -0.82 32.02 29.75
N TRP A 51 -0.15 31.97 30.91
CA TRP A 51 1.17 31.37 31.06
C TRP A 51 1.14 30.22 32.06
N ALA A 52 1.95 29.19 31.83
CA ALA A 52 2.07 28.02 32.68
C ALA A 52 3.53 27.57 32.80
N LEU A 53 3.99 27.39 34.03
CA LEU A 53 5.27 26.77 34.38
C LEU A 53 5.07 25.27 34.53
N LEU A 54 5.58 24.51 33.56
CA LEU A 54 5.57 23.05 33.59
C LEU A 54 6.83 22.52 34.30
N PRO A 55 6.70 21.45 35.09
CA PRO A 55 7.85 20.81 35.72
C PRO A 55 8.87 20.36 34.67
N PRO A 56 10.18 20.31 35.01
CA PRO A 56 11.24 19.94 34.07
C PRO A 56 11.24 18.45 33.70
N ASP A 57 10.48 17.61 34.41
CA ASP A 57 10.49 16.16 34.24
C ASP A 57 9.48 15.68 33.18
N ASP A 58 9.88 14.62 32.46
CA ASP A 58 9.14 13.89 31.43
C ASP A 58 7.85 13.21 31.94
N ASP A 59 7.43 13.47 33.19
CA ASP A 59 6.27 12.86 33.83
C ASP A 59 4.95 13.22 33.13
N PHE A 60 4.91 14.30 32.35
CA PHE A 60 3.78 14.58 31.46
C PHE A 60 3.65 13.53 30.33
N ALA A 61 4.77 13.14 29.71
CA ALA A 61 4.81 12.03 28.76
C ALA A 61 4.53 10.69 29.46
N HIS A 62 4.88 10.58 30.74
CA HIS A 62 4.64 9.37 31.54
C HIS A 62 3.20 9.22 32.07
N ARG A 63 2.48 10.30 32.36
CA ARG A 63 1.04 10.26 32.69
C ARG A 63 0.15 10.03 31.48
N VAL A 64 0.65 10.29 30.26
CA VAL A 64 0.08 9.84 28.98
C VAL A 64 0.81 8.59 28.45
N THR A 65 1.62 7.92 29.26
CA THR A 65 2.13 6.59 28.92
C THR A 65 1.01 5.59 29.23
N ILE A 66 0.60 4.85 28.20
CA ILE A 66 -0.15 3.61 28.39
C ILE A 66 0.63 2.82 29.45
N PRO A 67 0.03 2.48 30.61
CA PRO A 67 0.73 1.77 31.67
C PRO A 67 1.57 0.64 31.10
N SER A 68 2.83 0.53 31.52
CA SER A 68 3.81 -0.44 31.00
C SER A 68 3.31 -1.89 31.00
N ASP A 69 2.31 -2.17 31.85
CA ASP A 69 1.64 -3.46 31.99
C ASP A 69 0.61 -3.73 30.86
N ILE A 70 0.10 -2.69 30.18
CA ILE A 70 -0.86 -2.78 29.07
C ILE A 70 -0.14 -2.89 27.72
N SER A 71 1.05 -2.29 27.59
CA SER A 71 1.85 -2.36 26.35
C SER A 71 2.13 -3.79 25.85
N PRO A 72 2.54 -4.76 26.70
CA PRO A 72 2.79 -6.13 26.24
C PRO A 72 1.50 -6.86 25.86
N ASP A 73 0.40 -6.68 26.61
CA ASP A 73 -0.89 -7.32 26.32
C ASP A 73 -1.53 -6.80 25.03
N LEU A 74 -1.44 -5.50 24.78
CA LEU A 74 -1.89 -4.91 23.53
C LEU A 74 -1.01 -5.38 22.36
N GLY A 75 0.31 -5.39 22.54
CA GLY A 75 1.23 -5.92 21.53
C GLY A 75 0.95 -7.38 21.18
N ALA A 76 0.74 -8.23 22.19
CA ALA A 76 0.41 -9.64 22.03
C ALA A 76 -0.98 -9.85 21.40
N GLY A 77 -1.98 -9.04 21.79
CA GLY A 77 -3.33 -9.08 21.22
C GLY A 77 -3.36 -8.69 19.74
N LEU A 78 -2.63 -7.63 19.37
CA LEU A 78 -2.50 -7.22 17.97
C LEU A 78 -1.70 -8.25 17.16
N ALA A 79 -0.62 -8.80 17.72
CA ALA A 79 0.18 -9.83 17.05
C ALA A 79 -0.58 -11.15 16.84
N SER A 80 -1.42 -11.55 17.80
CA SER A 80 -2.21 -12.79 17.72
C SER A 80 -3.49 -12.64 16.89
N GLY A 81 -4.08 -11.44 16.84
CA GLY A 81 -5.31 -11.19 16.07
C GLY A 81 -5.08 -10.73 14.63
N LEU A 82 -4.26 -9.68 14.45
CA LEU A 82 -4.11 -9.01 13.15
C LEU A 82 -3.10 -9.72 12.24
N ARG A 83 -1.97 -10.21 12.75
CA ARG A 83 -0.95 -10.85 11.90
C ARG A 83 -1.50 -12.07 11.15
N PRO A 84 -2.17 -13.05 11.80
CA PRO A 84 -2.68 -14.21 11.08
C PRO A 84 -3.73 -13.84 10.03
N SER A 85 -4.56 -12.83 10.33
CA SER A 85 -5.58 -12.34 9.40
C SER A 85 -4.96 -11.65 8.19
N LEU A 86 -3.89 -10.86 8.40
CA LEU A 86 -3.16 -10.20 7.32
C LEU A 86 -2.39 -11.22 6.47
N ASP A 87 -1.70 -12.17 7.10
CA ASP A 87 -0.96 -13.23 6.42
C ASP A 87 -1.89 -14.08 5.56
N ALA A 88 -3.01 -14.55 6.12
CA ALA A 88 -4.00 -15.34 5.38
C ALA A 88 -4.63 -14.55 4.23
N ASN A 89 -4.89 -13.25 4.43
CA ASN A 89 -5.47 -12.40 3.38
C ASN A 89 -4.47 -12.15 2.24
N LEU A 90 -3.19 -11.92 2.56
CA LEU A 90 -2.12 -11.79 1.58
C LEU A 90 -1.91 -13.09 0.80
N GLU A 91 -1.81 -14.23 1.49
CA GLU A 91 -1.63 -15.54 0.85
C GLU A 91 -2.81 -15.89 -0.06
N THR A 92 -4.04 -15.71 0.41
CA THR A 92 -5.24 -16.02 -0.38
C THR A 92 -5.36 -15.09 -1.58
N ASN A 93 -5.15 -13.78 -1.42
CA ASN A 93 -5.32 -12.84 -2.53
C ASN A 93 -4.17 -12.90 -3.55
N LEU A 94 -2.92 -13.09 -3.11
CA LEU A 94 -1.79 -13.21 -4.04
C LEU A 94 -1.75 -14.60 -4.67
N GLY A 95 -1.86 -15.66 -3.88
CA GLY A 95 -1.79 -17.04 -4.36
C GLY A 95 -3.01 -17.45 -5.18
N ALA A 96 -4.21 -17.28 -4.62
CA ALA A 96 -5.42 -17.81 -5.22
C ALA A 96 -6.04 -16.90 -6.30
N ASN A 97 -5.82 -15.58 -6.25
CA ASN A 97 -6.38 -14.69 -7.28
C ASN A 97 -5.35 -14.29 -8.34
N LEU A 98 -4.11 -13.96 -7.98
CA LEU A 98 -3.12 -13.49 -8.96
C LEU A 98 -2.47 -14.65 -9.73
N GLY A 99 -2.16 -15.76 -9.06
CA GLY A 99 -1.57 -16.95 -9.69
C GLY A 99 -2.37 -17.45 -10.90
N PRO A 100 -3.67 -17.80 -10.75
CA PRO A 100 -4.49 -18.28 -11.86
C PRO A 100 -4.69 -17.24 -12.97
N HIS A 101 -4.67 -15.95 -12.66
CA HIS A 101 -4.81 -14.89 -13.68
C HIS A 101 -3.56 -14.77 -14.56
N ILE A 102 -2.38 -14.99 -13.97
CA ILE A 102 -1.11 -15.02 -14.69
C ILE A 102 -1.01 -16.31 -15.52
N GLU A 103 -1.34 -17.47 -14.94
CA GLU A 103 -1.32 -18.76 -15.63
C GLU A 103 -2.30 -18.82 -16.80
N ALA A 104 -3.56 -18.39 -16.59
CA ALA A 104 -4.56 -18.37 -17.66
C ALA A 104 -4.27 -17.33 -18.76
N GLY A 105 -3.50 -16.27 -18.45
CA GLY A 105 -3.22 -15.18 -19.38
C GLY A 105 -1.93 -15.37 -20.18
N LEU A 106 -0.81 -15.67 -19.50
CA LEU A 106 0.52 -15.68 -20.11
C LEU A 106 0.84 -17.00 -20.82
N ASP A 107 0.54 -18.15 -20.21
CA ASP A 107 0.92 -19.46 -20.78
C ASP A 107 0.25 -19.72 -22.13
N PRO A 108 -1.08 -19.52 -22.30
CA PRO A 108 -1.74 -19.73 -23.58
C PRO A 108 -1.30 -18.70 -24.63
N SER A 109 -1.09 -17.44 -24.23
CA SER A 109 -0.69 -16.38 -25.16
C SER A 109 0.72 -16.58 -25.70
N LEU A 110 1.65 -17.03 -24.86
CA LEU A 110 3.02 -17.39 -25.27
C LEU A 110 3.02 -18.66 -26.14
N GLY A 111 2.27 -19.70 -25.74
CA GLY A 111 2.15 -20.93 -26.51
C GLY A 111 1.59 -20.70 -27.91
N THR A 112 0.45 -20.01 -28.02
CA THR A 112 -0.18 -19.69 -29.31
C THR A 112 0.69 -18.78 -30.18
N SER A 113 1.38 -17.80 -29.59
CA SER A 113 2.29 -16.92 -30.34
C SER A 113 3.51 -17.68 -30.86
N LEU A 114 4.07 -18.60 -30.09
CA LEU A 114 5.19 -19.44 -30.51
C LEU A 114 4.76 -20.42 -31.60
N GLU A 115 3.61 -21.08 -31.45
CA GLU A 115 3.07 -22.00 -32.43
C GLU A 115 2.75 -21.28 -33.76
N ALA A 116 2.06 -20.13 -33.69
CA ALA A 116 1.75 -19.35 -34.88
C ALA A 116 3.03 -18.90 -35.60
N ASN A 117 4.01 -18.34 -34.87
CA ASN A 117 5.23 -17.84 -35.51
C ASN A 117 6.15 -18.96 -35.98
N LEU A 118 6.43 -19.99 -35.17
CA LEU A 118 7.31 -21.08 -35.58
C LEU A 118 6.65 -21.98 -36.62
N GLY A 119 5.36 -22.30 -36.46
CA GLY A 119 4.62 -23.14 -37.39
C GLY A 119 4.46 -22.51 -38.77
N THR A 120 4.10 -21.22 -38.84
CA THR A 120 4.00 -20.54 -40.14
C THR A 120 5.37 -20.31 -40.78
N ASN A 121 6.38 -19.88 -40.02
CA ASN A 121 7.69 -19.61 -40.59
C ASN A 121 8.43 -20.91 -41.00
N LEU A 122 8.34 -21.99 -40.23
CA LEU A 122 8.96 -23.26 -40.62
C LEU A 122 8.11 -23.97 -41.67
N GLY A 123 6.80 -24.12 -41.48
CA GLY A 123 5.95 -24.88 -42.40
C GLY A 123 5.80 -24.19 -43.76
N SER A 124 5.39 -22.92 -43.76
CA SER A 124 5.10 -22.22 -45.02
C SER A 124 6.36 -21.73 -45.71
N ASN A 125 7.29 -21.06 -45.01
CA ASN A 125 8.47 -20.53 -45.69
C ASN A 125 9.48 -21.64 -46.05
N LEU A 126 9.75 -22.62 -45.19
CA LEU A 126 10.67 -23.70 -45.57
C LEU A 126 10.05 -24.63 -46.62
N GLY A 127 8.77 -24.97 -46.48
CA GLY A 127 8.04 -25.76 -47.47
C GLY A 127 8.05 -25.11 -48.85
N SER A 128 7.63 -23.84 -48.93
CA SER A 128 7.63 -23.09 -50.19
C SER A 128 9.04 -22.92 -50.77
N ASN A 129 10.06 -22.74 -49.93
CA ASN A 129 11.45 -22.66 -50.39
C ASN A 129 11.98 -24.01 -50.90
N ILE A 130 11.60 -25.13 -50.27
CA ILE A 130 11.99 -26.46 -50.74
C ILE A 130 11.28 -26.75 -52.06
N GLU A 131 9.97 -26.52 -52.16
CA GLU A 131 9.20 -26.71 -53.39
C GLU A 131 9.72 -25.85 -54.55
N ALA A 132 10.11 -24.60 -54.28
CA ALA A 132 10.64 -23.70 -55.31
C ALA A 132 12.07 -24.06 -55.77
N ASN A 133 12.84 -24.79 -54.96
CA ASN A 133 14.25 -25.11 -55.24
C ASN A 133 14.50 -26.61 -55.53
N ILE A 134 13.49 -27.48 -55.40
CA ILE A 134 13.55 -28.84 -55.97
C ILE A 134 13.31 -28.72 -57.47
N ASP A 135 14.19 -29.35 -58.26
CA ASP A 135 14.13 -29.36 -59.71
C ASP A 135 12.77 -29.89 -60.20
N PRO A 136 11.93 -29.06 -60.86
CA PRO A 136 10.62 -29.47 -61.34
C PRO A 136 10.69 -30.48 -62.51
N ASP A 137 11.87 -30.70 -63.08
CA ASP A 137 12.06 -31.63 -64.20
C ASP A 137 12.41 -33.06 -63.76
N PHE A 138 12.51 -33.35 -62.46
CA PHE A 138 12.76 -34.72 -61.97
C PHE A 138 11.64 -35.71 -62.35
N ASP A 139 10.40 -35.23 -62.49
CA ASP A 139 9.27 -36.04 -62.95
C ASP A 139 9.18 -36.15 -64.49
N ARG A 140 9.97 -35.36 -65.25
CA ARG A 140 9.96 -35.35 -66.72
C ARG A 140 10.90 -36.35 -67.37
N GLU A 141 11.75 -37.02 -66.61
CA GLU A 141 12.73 -37.98 -67.14
C GLU A 141 12.16 -39.42 -67.28
N LEU A 142 10.87 -39.63 -67.01
CA LEU A 142 10.17 -40.92 -67.21
C LEU A 142 9.11 -40.87 -68.32
N ASP A 143 9.24 -39.96 -69.30
CA ASP A 143 8.47 -40.07 -70.54
C ASP A 143 9.09 -41.18 -71.40
N PHE A 144 8.67 -42.43 -71.17
CA PHE A 144 9.02 -43.61 -71.96
C PHE A 144 8.38 -43.58 -73.37
N ALA A 145 8.56 -42.47 -74.09
CA ALA A 145 8.11 -42.34 -75.48
C ALA A 145 9.01 -43.08 -76.48
N ASP A 146 10.13 -43.66 -76.05
CA ASP A 146 11.11 -44.36 -76.93
C ASP A 146 11.07 -45.90 -76.82
N LEU A 147 9.90 -46.50 -76.53
CA LEU A 147 9.74 -47.98 -76.54
C LEU A 147 9.27 -48.57 -77.88
N ASP A 148 9.11 -47.75 -78.93
CA ASP A 148 8.70 -48.21 -80.26
C ASP A 148 9.88 -48.44 -81.24
N GLU A 149 11.14 -48.29 -80.82
CA GLU A 149 12.33 -48.49 -81.69
C GLU A 149 13.16 -49.76 -81.37
N LEU A 150 12.53 -50.82 -80.81
CA LEU A 150 13.16 -52.14 -80.65
C LEU A 150 12.24 -53.28 -81.08
N ALA A 151 11.83 -53.27 -82.35
CA ALA A 151 11.29 -54.44 -83.06
C ALA A 151 12.17 -54.81 -84.26
#